data_AF-A0A2D4GT37-F1
#
_entry.id   AF-A0A2D4GT37-F1
#
_cell.length_a   1.000
_cell.length_b   1.000
_cell.length_c   1.000
_cell.angle_alpha   90.00
_cell.angle_beta   90.00
_cell.angle_gamma   90.00
#
_symmetry.space_group_name_H-M   'P 1'
#
loop_
_entity.id
_entity.type
_entity.pdbx_description
1 polymer ?
#
loop_
_entity_poly.entity_id
_entity_poly.type
_entity_poly.pdbx_seq_one_letter_code
_entity_poly.pdbx_strand_id
1 'polypeptide(L)'
;NHTNGLITTGYNLKDDRCECVALQDFKPGEQIYIFYGTRSNAEFVIHSGFFFDNNSHDRVKIKLGVSKSDRLYAMKAEILARAGIPTSSVFALHSTDPPISAQLLAFLRVFCMTEDELKEHLIGEHTIDRIFTLGNSEFPVSWDNEVKLWTFLEARASLLLKTYKTTIQDDKFILETQDLTRNATMAIKLRLGEKEILEKAIKSASTNREYYGKQMAEGAPLPRYEESNVALLENTVADSSLPIVLRNLDEESEEPQDLQIEESIGAEANGFVNGDSSLLNRTKLENEKLNQEESSRETEDTKESSSDSTDEVKE
;
A
#
# COMPACT_ATOMS: atom_id res chain seq x y z
N ASN A 1 -22.13 -11.70 -11.77
CA ASN A 1 -21.59 -10.40 -12.25
C ASN A 1 -21.37 -9.45 -11.09
N HIS A 2 -20.49 -8.47 -11.28
CA HIS A 2 -20.10 -7.51 -10.24
C HIS A 2 -21.04 -6.31 -10.15
N THR A 3 -21.31 -5.85 -8.93
CA THR A 3 -21.76 -4.48 -8.60
C THR A 3 -21.09 -4.02 -7.30
N ASN A 4 -21.10 -2.72 -6.98
CA ASN A 4 -20.63 -2.18 -5.69
C ASN A 4 -21.44 -2.75 -4.51
N GLY A 5 -20.82 -2.94 -3.34
CA GLY A 5 -21.47 -3.49 -2.16
C GLY A 5 -20.48 -4.03 -1.13
N LEU A 6 -20.91 -5.00 -0.33
CA LEU A 6 -20.09 -5.76 0.62
C LEU A 6 -20.04 -7.24 0.22
N ILE A 7 -19.04 -7.98 0.71
CA ILE A 7 -18.92 -9.42 0.41
C ILE A 7 -20.02 -10.17 1.18
N THR A 8 -20.97 -10.76 0.45
CA THR A 8 -22.06 -11.59 1.00
C THR A 8 -21.92 -13.08 0.67
N THR A 9 -20.73 -13.49 0.22
CA THR A 9 -20.38 -14.88 -0.05
C THR A 9 -19.32 -15.37 0.93
N GLY A 10 -19.60 -16.46 1.62
CA GLY A 10 -18.70 -17.11 2.58
C GLY A 10 -18.57 -18.60 2.32
N TYR A 11 -17.69 -19.26 3.07
CA TYR A 11 -17.57 -20.72 3.07
C TYR A 11 -18.00 -21.28 4.42
N ASN A 12 -19.04 -22.11 4.41
CA ASN A 12 -19.56 -22.76 5.61
C ASN A 12 -18.82 -24.09 5.82
N LEU A 13 -17.88 -24.10 6.77
CA LEU A 13 -17.07 -25.26 7.14
C LEU A 13 -17.87 -26.42 7.75
N LYS A 14 -19.08 -26.18 8.28
CA LYS A 14 -19.92 -27.25 8.86
C LYS A 14 -20.63 -28.07 7.79
N ASP A 15 -21.06 -27.39 6.73
CA ASP A 15 -21.81 -27.97 5.61
C ASP A 15 -20.95 -28.15 4.33
N ASP A 16 -19.63 -27.96 4.45
CA ASP A 16 -18.59 -28.12 3.40
C ASP A 16 -18.89 -27.39 2.08
N ARG A 17 -19.50 -26.20 2.14
CA ARG A 17 -20.05 -25.52 0.95
C ARG A 17 -19.87 -24.00 0.96
N CYS A 18 -19.85 -23.43 -0.25
CA CYS A 18 -20.01 -21.99 -0.45
C CYS A 18 -21.46 -21.57 -0.20
N GLU A 19 -21.66 -20.50 0.57
CA GLU A 19 -22.97 -19.90 0.82
C GLU A 19 -22.94 -18.44 0.36
N CYS A 20 -23.96 -18.03 -0.39
CA CYS A 20 -24.10 -16.67 -0.88
C CYS A 20 -25.48 -16.14 -0.48
N VAL A 21 -25.51 -15.15 0.40
CA VAL A 21 -26.73 -14.42 0.70
C VAL A 21 -26.89 -13.25 -0.29
N ALA A 22 -28.12 -12.82 -0.51
CA ALA A 22 -28.41 -11.74 -1.45
C ALA A 22 -27.76 -10.42 -0.96
N LEU A 23 -27.05 -9.73 -1.87
CA LEU A 23 -26.41 -8.44 -1.58
C LEU A 23 -27.44 -7.33 -1.29
N GLN A 24 -28.61 -7.45 -1.90
CA GLN A 24 -29.74 -6.54 -1.81
C GLN A 24 -31.01 -7.31 -2.22
N ASP A 25 -32.18 -6.69 -2.10
CA ASP A 25 -33.40 -7.24 -2.69
C ASP A 25 -33.28 -7.31 -4.22
N PHE A 26 -33.74 -8.44 -4.79
CA PHE A 26 -33.85 -8.65 -6.23
C PHE A 26 -35.28 -9.10 -6.57
N LYS A 27 -35.96 -8.39 -7.47
CA LYS A 27 -37.30 -8.75 -7.93
C LYS A 27 -37.24 -9.84 -9.01
N PRO A 28 -38.33 -10.62 -9.21
CA PRO A 28 -38.40 -11.59 -10.31
C PRO A 28 -38.09 -10.95 -11.66
N GLY A 29 -37.06 -11.47 -12.35
CA GLY A 29 -36.58 -10.94 -13.63
C GLY A 29 -35.40 -9.96 -13.54
N GLU A 30 -35.03 -9.47 -12.35
CA GLU A 30 -33.82 -8.66 -12.16
C GLU A 30 -32.56 -9.55 -12.15
N GLN A 31 -31.44 -9.02 -12.66
CA GLN A 31 -30.16 -9.74 -12.65
C GLN A 31 -29.58 -9.75 -11.23
N ILE A 32 -29.24 -10.93 -10.73
CA ILE A 32 -28.55 -11.09 -9.44
C ILE A 32 -27.07 -10.71 -9.60
N TYR A 33 -26.59 -9.84 -8.71
CA TYR A 33 -25.21 -9.38 -8.63
C TYR A 33 -24.59 -9.73 -7.28
N ILE A 34 -23.25 -9.78 -7.26
CA ILE A 34 -22.44 -9.92 -6.03
C ILE A 34 -21.29 -8.91 -6.04
N PHE A 35 -20.77 -8.55 -4.87
CA PHE A 35 -19.57 -7.74 -4.76
C PHE A 35 -18.32 -8.61 -4.90
N TYR A 36 -17.42 -8.28 -5.83
CA TYR A 36 -16.21 -9.09 -6.13
C TYR A 36 -15.06 -8.79 -5.15
N GLY A 37 -15.26 -7.97 -4.14
CA GLY A 37 -14.20 -7.42 -3.27
C GLY A 37 -13.70 -6.05 -3.72
N THR A 38 -12.93 -5.40 -2.86
CA THR A 38 -12.46 -4.01 -2.94
C THR A 38 -11.33 -3.80 -3.98
N ARG A 39 -11.52 -4.29 -5.20
CA ARG A 39 -10.53 -4.25 -6.29
C ARG A 39 -10.53 -2.92 -7.05
N SER A 40 -9.36 -2.50 -7.54
CA SER A 40 -9.24 -1.33 -8.41
C SER A 40 -9.65 -1.64 -9.85
N ASN A 41 -9.87 -0.63 -10.69
CA ASN A 41 -10.14 -0.87 -12.11
C ASN A 41 -8.92 -1.44 -12.85
N ALA A 42 -7.70 -1.14 -12.40
CA ALA A 42 -6.50 -1.81 -12.91
C ALA A 42 -6.55 -3.33 -12.64
N GLU A 43 -6.97 -3.73 -11.43
CA GLU A 43 -7.12 -5.13 -11.05
C GLU A 43 -8.29 -5.81 -11.80
N PHE A 44 -9.43 -5.14 -11.96
CA PHE A 44 -10.55 -5.67 -12.76
C PHE A 44 -10.22 -5.82 -14.24
N VAL A 45 -9.54 -4.84 -14.86
CA VAL A 45 -9.19 -4.93 -16.28
C VAL A 45 -8.16 -6.05 -16.51
N ILE A 46 -7.10 -6.11 -15.70
CA ILE A 46 -5.99 -7.07 -15.89
C ILE A 46 -6.39 -8.49 -15.49
N HIS A 47 -7.10 -8.68 -14.37
CA HIS A 47 -7.36 -10.00 -13.80
C HIS A 47 -8.82 -10.46 -13.90
N SER A 48 -9.75 -9.61 -14.33
CA SER A 48 -11.18 -9.96 -14.49
C SER A 48 -11.74 -9.64 -15.88
N GLY A 49 -10.99 -8.95 -16.74
CA GLY A 49 -11.36 -8.69 -18.14
C GLY A 49 -12.49 -7.67 -18.35
N PHE A 50 -12.78 -6.83 -17.35
CA PHE A 50 -13.77 -5.74 -17.46
C PHE A 50 -13.29 -4.47 -16.75
N PHE A 51 -13.79 -3.31 -17.19
CA PHE A 51 -13.69 -2.04 -16.44
C PHE A 51 -15.02 -1.81 -15.72
N PHE A 52 -14.99 -1.33 -14.47
CA PHE A 52 -16.19 -1.01 -13.70
C PHE A 52 -16.36 0.50 -13.54
N ASP A 53 -17.38 1.03 -14.22
CA ASP A 53 -17.80 2.42 -14.05
C ASP A 53 -18.27 2.66 -12.61
N ASN A 54 -17.92 3.83 -12.05
CA ASN A 54 -18.25 4.23 -10.68
C ASN A 54 -17.74 3.28 -9.57
N ASN A 55 -16.58 2.63 -9.78
CA ASN A 55 -15.89 1.84 -8.75
C ASN A 55 -15.49 2.69 -7.52
N SER A 56 -16.12 2.44 -6.36
CA SER A 56 -15.85 3.14 -5.09
C SER A 56 -14.53 2.77 -4.42
N HIS A 57 -13.82 1.74 -4.92
CA HIS A 57 -12.56 1.24 -4.38
C HIS A 57 -11.38 1.44 -5.34
N ASP A 58 -11.59 2.23 -6.40
CA ASP A 58 -10.56 2.53 -7.39
C ASP A 58 -9.42 3.38 -6.80
N ARG A 59 -8.20 3.10 -7.26
CA ARG A 59 -6.99 3.63 -6.64
C ARG A 59 -5.77 3.52 -7.56
N VAL A 60 -4.89 4.50 -7.48
CA VAL A 60 -3.58 4.51 -8.15
C VAL A 60 -2.43 4.31 -7.16
N LYS A 61 -1.31 3.77 -7.62
CA LYS A 61 -0.13 3.52 -6.79
C LYS A 61 0.77 4.75 -6.72
N ILE A 62 1.26 5.09 -5.52
CA ILE A 62 2.25 6.15 -5.29
C ILE A 62 3.43 5.59 -4.49
N LYS A 63 4.62 5.57 -5.09
CA LYS A 63 5.85 5.12 -4.43
C LYS A 63 6.52 6.29 -3.70
N LEU A 64 6.72 6.13 -2.40
CA LEU A 64 7.37 7.12 -1.52
C LEU A 64 8.45 6.45 -0.67
N GLY A 65 9.36 7.27 -0.12
CA GLY A 65 10.40 6.81 0.79
C GLY A 65 11.21 7.96 1.35
N VAL A 66 11.72 7.80 2.57
CA VAL A 66 12.68 8.73 3.17
C VAL A 66 14.05 8.51 2.51
N SER A 67 14.67 9.57 2.00
CA SER A 67 16.00 9.44 1.39
C SER A 67 17.06 9.12 2.43
N LYS A 68 17.98 8.19 2.14
CA LYS A 68 19.17 7.93 2.97
C LYS A 68 20.11 9.14 3.06
N SER A 69 19.94 10.14 2.19
CA SER A 69 20.67 11.41 2.22
C SER A 69 19.99 12.50 3.08
N ASP A 70 18.82 12.23 3.66
CA ASP A 70 18.20 13.14 4.63
C ASP A 70 18.99 13.08 5.95
N ARG A 71 19.42 14.23 6.48
CA ARG A 71 20.12 14.31 7.78
C ARG A 71 19.28 13.75 8.93
N LEU A 72 17.95 13.76 8.78
CA LEU A 72 16.99 13.24 9.76
C LEU A 72 16.57 11.77 9.47
N TYR A 73 17.22 11.10 8.51
CA TYR A 73 16.83 9.74 8.07
C TYR A 73 16.70 8.75 9.22
N ALA A 74 17.67 8.70 10.14
CA ALA A 74 17.67 7.74 11.24
C ALA A 74 16.48 7.95 12.20
N MET A 75 16.16 9.20 12.55
CA MET A 75 15.04 9.55 13.42
C MET A 75 13.69 9.26 12.75
N LYS A 76 13.54 9.63 11.47
CA LYS A 76 12.35 9.30 10.67
C LYS A 76 12.16 7.79 10.52
N ALA A 77 13.24 7.04 10.30
CA ALA A 77 13.22 5.59 10.17
C ALA A 77 12.78 4.90 11.46
N GLU A 78 13.27 5.36 12.62
CA GLU A 78 12.89 4.83 13.94
C GLU A 78 11.40 5.05 14.24
N ILE A 79 10.86 6.26 14.03
CA ILE A 79 9.43 6.54 14.25
C ILE A 79 8.56 5.72 13.30
N LEU A 80 8.94 5.63 12.02
CA LEU A 80 8.22 4.79 11.05
C LEU A 80 8.26 3.31 11.46
N ALA A 81 9.39 2.81 11.96
CA ALA A 81 9.50 1.44 12.47
C ALA A 81 8.59 1.18 13.67
N ARG A 82 8.54 2.10 14.65
CA ARG A 82 7.62 2.03 15.80
C ARG A 82 6.14 2.10 15.39
N ALA A 83 5.83 2.85 14.32
CA ALA A 83 4.50 2.91 13.73
C ALA A 83 4.14 1.70 12.83
N GLY A 84 5.05 0.73 12.64
CA GLY A 84 4.85 -0.41 11.74
C GLY A 84 4.86 -0.05 10.25
N ILE A 85 5.47 1.08 9.87
CA ILE A 85 5.49 1.61 8.50
C ILE A 85 6.89 1.45 7.88
N PRO A 86 7.02 0.86 6.68
CA PRO A 86 8.31 0.78 6.00
C PRO A 86 8.87 2.16 5.59
N THR A 87 10.19 2.34 5.69
CA THR A 87 10.87 3.59 5.31
C THR A 87 10.79 3.94 3.82
N SER A 88 10.42 2.97 2.97
CA SER A 88 9.93 3.19 1.62
C SER A 88 8.91 2.10 1.26
N SER A 89 7.79 2.52 0.67
CA SER A 89 6.69 1.62 0.29
C SER A 89 5.97 2.13 -0.97
N VAL A 90 5.08 1.30 -1.50
CA VAL A 90 4.11 1.68 -2.54
C VAL A 90 2.75 1.82 -1.86
N PHE A 91 2.34 3.06 -1.65
CA PHE A 91 1.04 3.41 -1.08
C PHE A 91 -0.02 3.56 -2.20
N ALA A 92 -1.26 3.84 -1.81
CA ALA A 92 -2.37 4.10 -2.72
C ALA A 92 -2.92 5.52 -2.55
N LEU A 93 -3.33 6.13 -3.66
CA LEU A 93 -4.25 7.26 -3.68
C LEU A 93 -5.62 6.75 -4.15
N HIS A 94 -6.67 7.08 -3.41
CA HIS A 94 -8.02 6.55 -3.60
C HIS A 94 -8.93 7.52 -4.37
N SER A 95 -9.94 6.99 -5.06
CA SER A 95 -11.00 7.79 -5.71
C SER A 95 -11.97 8.44 -4.70
N THR A 96 -11.92 8.06 -3.43
CA THR A 96 -12.74 8.58 -2.31
C THR A 96 -12.16 9.88 -1.73
N ASP A 97 -12.82 10.40 -0.69
CA ASP A 97 -12.29 11.47 0.17
C ASP A 97 -12.35 10.94 1.62
N PRO A 98 -11.25 10.96 2.41
CA PRO A 98 -9.90 11.41 2.04
C PRO A 98 -9.26 10.55 0.93
N PRO A 99 -8.34 11.11 0.13
CA PRO A 99 -7.65 10.40 -0.95
C PRO A 99 -6.49 9.51 -0.46
N ILE A 100 -6.14 9.57 0.83
CA ILE A 100 -5.01 8.85 1.45
C ILE A 100 -5.49 8.01 2.64
N SER A 101 -4.84 6.88 2.88
CA SER A 101 -5.09 6.05 4.07
C SER A 101 -4.37 6.60 5.30
N ALA A 102 -4.80 6.17 6.50
CA ALA A 102 -4.12 6.48 7.76
C ALA A 102 -2.62 6.16 7.73
N GLN A 103 -2.21 5.04 7.11
CA GLN A 103 -0.81 4.67 6.97
C GLN A 103 -0.02 5.66 6.08
N LEU A 104 -0.63 6.14 5.00
CA LEU A 104 0.00 7.15 4.13
C LEU A 104 0.03 8.52 4.80
N LEU A 105 -0.99 8.91 5.56
CA LEU A 105 -0.99 10.14 6.37
C LEU A 105 0.14 10.10 7.41
N ALA A 106 0.25 9.02 8.18
CA ALA A 106 1.32 8.82 9.16
C ALA A 106 2.72 8.89 8.51
N PHE A 107 2.89 8.23 7.35
CA PHE A 107 4.14 8.31 6.58
C PHE A 107 4.46 9.75 6.15
N LEU A 108 3.48 10.48 5.61
CA LEU A 108 3.64 11.84 5.12
C LEU A 108 3.96 12.84 6.25
N ARG A 109 3.32 12.69 7.42
CA ARG A 109 3.62 13.48 8.62
C ARG A 109 5.09 13.33 9.02
N VAL A 110 5.56 12.09 9.23
CA VAL A 110 6.96 11.81 9.60
C VAL A 110 7.94 12.23 8.50
N PHE A 111 7.57 12.09 7.23
CA PHE A 111 8.37 12.58 6.11
C PHE A 111 8.59 14.10 6.16
N CYS A 112 7.59 14.86 6.61
CA CYS A 112 7.61 16.32 6.71
C CYS A 112 8.04 16.89 8.08
N MET A 113 8.23 16.05 9.11
CA MET A 113 8.65 16.50 10.45
C MET A 113 10.00 17.22 10.46
N THR A 114 10.06 18.25 11.31
CA THR A 114 11.26 18.94 11.77
C THR A 114 12.03 18.11 12.80
N GLU A 115 13.26 18.52 13.12
CA GLU A 115 14.09 17.78 14.09
C GLU A 115 13.47 17.75 15.49
N ASP A 116 12.80 18.83 15.91
CA ASP A 116 12.22 18.94 17.24
C ASP A 116 10.90 18.16 17.35
N GLU A 117 10.06 18.18 16.32
CA GLU A 117 8.90 17.26 16.21
C GLU A 117 9.35 15.80 16.28
N LEU A 118 10.44 15.42 15.60
CA LEU A 118 10.99 14.05 15.68
C LEU A 118 11.49 13.72 17.10
N LYS A 119 12.11 14.66 17.82
CA LYS A 119 12.52 14.46 19.23
C LYS A 119 11.32 14.18 20.12
N GLU A 120 10.23 14.94 19.99
CA GLU A 120 8.99 14.74 20.76
C GLU A 120 8.31 13.38 20.51
N HIS A 121 8.55 12.75 19.34
CA HIS A 121 8.03 11.41 19.02
C HIS A 121 9.00 10.27 19.43
N LEU A 122 10.22 10.61 19.87
CA LEU A 122 11.25 9.64 20.24
C LEU A 122 11.59 9.65 21.74
N ILE A 123 11.44 10.81 22.40
CA ILE A 123 11.94 11.09 23.74
C ILE A 123 10.85 11.81 24.55
N GLY A 124 10.57 11.31 25.75
CA GLY A 124 9.63 11.93 26.70
C GLY A 124 8.43 11.05 27.03
N GLU A 125 7.51 11.63 27.79
CA GLU A 125 6.20 11.05 28.08
C GLU A 125 5.28 11.20 26.84
N HIS A 126 4.25 10.36 26.73
CA HIS A 126 3.28 10.34 25.60
C HIS A 126 3.86 10.02 24.20
N THR A 127 5.08 9.48 24.08
CA THR A 127 5.64 9.09 22.77
C THR A 127 4.81 8.01 22.07
N ILE A 128 4.20 7.08 22.83
CA ILE A 128 3.31 6.04 22.30
C ILE A 128 2.03 6.67 21.73
N ASP A 129 1.37 7.55 22.48
CA ASP A 129 0.13 8.23 22.09
C ASP A 129 0.32 9.08 20.83
N ARG A 130 1.47 9.76 20.73
CA ARG A 130 1.89 10.53 19.56
C ARG A 130 2.08 9.63 18.33
N ILE A 131 2.72 8.47 18.50
CA ILE A 131 2.90 7.49 17.40
C ILE A 131 1.55 6.89 16.98
N PHE A 132 0.68 6.56 17.93
CA PHE A 132 -0.66 6.03 17.68
C PHE A 132 -1.55 7.01 16.89
N THR A 133 -1.48 8.30 17.22
CA THR A 133 -2.26 9.37 16.57
C THR A 133 -1.73 9.80 15.20
N LEU A 134 -0.52 9.38 14.77
CA LEU A 134 0.05 9.72 13.46
C LEU A 134 -0.89 9.39 12.29
N GLY A 135 -1.71 8.34 12.39
CA GLY A 135 -2.65 7.95 11.34
C GLY A 135 -4.00 8.70 11.36
N ASN A 136 -4.29 9.49 12.40
CA ASN A 136 -5.61 10.12 12.59
C ASN A 136 -5.59 11.60 12.13
N SER A 137 -6.48 11.95 11.20
CA SER A 137 -6.65 13.31 10.68
C SER A 137 -7.07 14.34 11.72
N GLU A 138 -7.73 13.94 12.81
CA GLU A 138 -8.20 14.85 13.87
C GLU A 138 -7.07 15.35 14.78
N PHE A 139 -5.96 14.61 14.86
CA PHE A 139 -4.81 14.90 15.71
C PHE A 139 -3.56 15.18 14.86
N PRO A 140 -3.40 16.40 14.32
CA PRO A 140 -2.21 16.80 13.56
C PRO A 140 -1.00 16.99 14.47
N VAL A 141 0.19 16.66 13.95
CA VAL A 141 1.48 16.89 14.64
C VAL A 141 1.68 18.39 14.90
N SER A 142 1.50 19.20 13.86
CA SER A 142 1.45 20.65 13.92
C SER A 142 0.76 21.18 12.66
N TRP A 143 0.25 22.41 12.68
CA TRP A 143 -0.36 23.01 11.49
C TRP A 143 0.65 23.19 10.35
N ASP A 144 1.91 23.50 10.67
CA ASP A 144 3.01 23.61 9.71
C ASP A 144 3.39 22.25 9.09
N ASN A 145 3.36 21.16 9.88
CA ASN A 145 3.55 19.80 9.36
C ASN A 145 2.48 19.42 8.34
N GLU A 146 1.20 19.70 8.63
CA GLU A 146 0.09 19.48 7.71
C GLU A 146 0.24 20.33 6.43
N VAL A 147 0.53 21.64 6.55
CA VAL A 147 0.76 22.50 5.38
C VAL A 147 1.88 21.95 4.48
N LYS A 148 3.00 21.50 5.07
CA LYS A 148 4.11 20.87 4.33
C LYS A 148 3.70 19.58 3.64
N LEU A 149 2.99 18.68 4.32
CA LEU A 149 2.67 17.36 3.79
C LEU A 149 1.63 17.42 2.67
N TRP A 150 0.63 18.29 2.78
CA TRP A 150 -0.35 18.51 1.72
C TRP A 150 0.26 19.23 0.51
N THR A 151 1.13 20.22 0.74
CA THR A 151 1.92 20.85 -0.33
C THR A 151 2.79 19.83 -1.08
N PHE A 152 3.46 18.92 -0.35
CA PHE A 152 4.23 17.84 -0.97
C PHE A 152 3.36 16.89 -1.79
N LEU A 153 2.20 16.47 -1.27
CA LEU A 153 1.30 15.55 -1.94
C LEU A 153 0.72 16.17 -3.23
N GLU A 154 0.27 17.41 -3.17
CA GLU A 154 -0.23 18.19 -4.31
C GLU A 154 0.82 18.27 -5.42
N ALA A 155 2.06 18.66 -5.07
CA ALA A 155 3.17 18.75 -6.01
C ALA A 155 3.55 17.37 -6.60
N ARG A 156 3.53 16.31 -5.78
CA ARG A 156 3.86 14.94 -6.22
C ARG A 156 2.79 14.37 -7.14
N ALA A 157 1.50 14.51 -6.80
CA ALA A 157 0.40 14.07 -7.65
C ALA A 157 0.38 14.86 -8.97
N SER A 158 0.65 16.17 -8.93
CA SER A 158 0.81 17.02 -10.13
C SER A 158 1.98 16.56 -11.02
N LEU A 159 3.09 16.14 -10.43
CA LEU A 159 4.23 15.59 -11.19
C LEU A 159 3.87 14.26 -11.85
N LEU A 160 3.19 13.35 -11.13
CA LEU A 160 2.73 12.07 -11.68
C LEU A 160 1.75 12.29 -12.84
N LEU A 161 0.78 13.20 -12.71
CA LEU A 161 -0.20 13.53 -13.74
C LEU A 161 0.49 14.02 -15.04
N LYS A 162 1.59 14.79 -14.91
CA LYS A 162 2.40 15.25 -16.05
C LYS A 162 3.21 14.16 -16.76
N THR A 163 3.31 12.93 -16.22
CA THR A 163 3.97 11.81 -16.91
C THR A 163 3.09 11.07 -17.92
N TYR A 164 1.78 11.34 -17.92
CA TYR A 164 0.85 10.73 -18.88
C TYR A 164 0.96 11.38 -20.26
N LYS A 165 0.81 10.57 -21.31
CA LYS A 165 0.92 11.00 -22.72
C LYS A 165 -0.31 11.78 -23.22
N THR A 166 -1.42 11.73 -22.50
CA THR A 166 -2.70 12.37 -22.84
C THR A 166 -3.31 13.03 -21.62
N THR A 167 -4.07 14.09 -21.82
CA THR A 167 -4.85 14.77 -20.76
C THR A 167 -6.16 14.04 -20.48
N ILE A 168 -6.88 14.48 -19.44
CA ILE A 168 -8.24 14.00 -19.12
C ILE A 168 -9.21 14.36 -20.25
N GLN A 169 -9.05 15.55 -20.83
CA GLN A 169 -9.87 16.09 -21.91
C GLN A 169 -9.66 15.32 -23.22
N ASP A 170 -8.41 14.99 -23.58
CA ASP A 170 -8.11 14.18 -24.76
C ASP A 170 -8.77 12.79 -24.68
N ASP A 171 -8.69 12.15 -23.51
CA ASP A 171 -9.27 10.82 -23.32
C ASP A 171 -10.80 10.82 -23.34
N LYS A 172 -11.44 11.87 -22.80
CA LYS A 172 -12.89 12.06 -22.90
C LYS A 172 -13.31 12.30 -24.35
N PHE A 173 -12.61 13.17 -25.07
CA PHE A 173 -12.84 13.41 -26.49
C PHE A 173 -12.72 12.13 -27.34
N ILE A 174 -11.71 11.29 -27.08
CA ILE A 174 -11.56 10.00 -27.77
C ILE A 174 -12.74 9.06 -27.47
N LEU A 175 -13.19 8.98 -26.21
CA LEU A 175 -14.34 8.15 -25.82
C LEU A 175 -15.69 8.64 -26.39
N GLU A 176 -15.82 9.94 -26.65
CA GLU A 176 -17.04 10.56 -27.21
C GLU A 176 -17.11 10.53 -28.74
N THR A 177 -15.95 10.56 -29.43
CA THR A 177 -15.90 10.77 -30.89
C THR A 177 -15.48 9.57 -31.73
N GLN A 178 -14.82 8.57 -31.14
CA GLN A 178 -14.31 7.42 -31.89
C GLN A 178 -15.18 6.18 -31.66
N ASP A 179 -15.43 5.41 -32.72
CA ASP A 179 -15.98 4.06 -32.58
C ASP A 179 -14.86 3.11 -32.12
N LEU A 180 -15.01 2.56 -30.92
CA LEU A 180 -13.95 1.87 -30.19
C LEU A 180 -14.37 0.45 -29.86
N THR A 181 -13.47 -0.51 -30.13
CA THR A 181 -13.65 -1.89 -29.63
C THR A 181 -13.72 -1.89 -28.11
N ARG A 182 -14.48 -2.82 -27.52
CA ARG A 182 -14.61 -2.98 -26.05
C ARG A 182 -13.26 -2.92 -25.32
N ASN A 183 -12.23 -3.56 -25.87
CA ASN A 183 -10.90 -3.62 -25.25
C ASN A 183 -10.17 -2.26 -25.35
N ALA A 184 -10.32 -1.53 -26.45
CA ALA A 184 -9.80 -0.16 -26.56
C ALA A 184 -10.50 0.79 -25.58
N THR A 185 -11.83 0.72 -25.47
CA THR A 185 -12.63 1.49 -24.51
C THR A 185 -12.18 1.23 -23.07
N MET A 186 -11.96 -0.02 -22.68
CA MET A 186 -11.44 -0.35 -21.34
C MET A 186 -10.04 0.23 -21.10
N ALA A 187 -9.14 0.16 -22.08
CA ALA A 187 -7.78 0.70 -21.95
C ALA A 187 -7.78 2.24 -21.81
N ILE A 188 -8.67 2.93 -22.53
CA ILE A 188 -8.81 4.39 -22.44
C ILE A 188 -9.48 4.79 -21.11
N LYS A 189 -10.58 4.12 -20.71
CA LYS A 189 -11.22 4.33 -19.39
C LYS A 189 -10.24 4.09 -18.24
N LEU A 190 -9.39 3.08 -18.31
CA LEU A 190 -8.38 2.80 -17.29
C LEU A 190 -7.39 3.97 -17.12
N ARG A 191 -6.70 4.39 -18.20
CA ARG A 191 -5.76 5.51 -18.12
C ARG A 191 -6.43 6.86 -17.83
N LEU A 192 -7.72 7.00 -18.12
CA LEU A 192 -8.52 8.16 -17.74
C LEU A 192 -8.77 8.17 -16.22
N GLY A 193 -9.27 7.07 -15.67
CA GLY A 193 -9.53 6.91 -14.24
C GLY A 193 -8.27 7.14 -13.39
N GLU A 194 -7.11 6.64 -13.84
CA GLU A 194 -5.83 6.91 -13.17
C GLU A 194 -5.52 8.41 -13.06
N LYS A 195 -5.82 9.19 -14.10
CA LYS A 195 -5.63 10.65 -14.10
C LYS A 195 -6.70 11.38 -13.28
N GLU A 196 -7.95 10.94 -13.31
CA GLU A 196 -9.03 11.55 -12.52
C GLU A 196 -8.81 11.35 -11.01
N ILE A 197 -8.27 10.21 -10.58
CA ILE A 197 -7.85 9.98 -9.19
C ILE A 197 -6.71 10.93 -8.80
N LEU A 198 -5.70 11.11 -9.67
CA LEU A 198 -4.62 12.07 -9.43
C LEU A 198 -5.14 13.52 -9.36
N GLU A 199 -6.03 13.93 -10.26
CA GLU A 199 -6.64 15.26 -10.25
C GLU A 199 -7.47 15.50 -8.98
N LYS A 200 -8.24 14.51 -8.53
CA LYS A 200 -8.98 14.59 -7.26
C LYS A 200 -8.04 14.70 -6.07
N ALA A 201 -6.96 13.93 -6.04
CA ALA A 201 -5.95 14.02 -4.97
C ALA A 201 -5.25 15.40 -4.94
N ILE A 202 -4.97 16.01 -6.09
CA ILE A 202 -4.44 17.38 -6.19
C ILE A 202 -5.43 18.39 -5.60
N LYS A 203 -6.72 18.29 -5.97
CA LYS A 203 -7.78 19.19 -5.47
C LYS A 203 -7.95 19.08 -3.95
N SER A 204 -8.11 17.86 -3.43
CA SER A 204 -8.22 17.59 -1.98
C SER A 204 -6.98 18.07 -1.21
N ALA A 205 -5.77 17.87 -1.77
CA ALA A 205 -4.53 18.37 -1.16
C ALA A 205 -4.45 19.90 -1.11
N SER A 206 -4.87 20.62 -2.15
CA SER A 206 -4.93 22.10 -2.10
C SER A 206 -5.92 22.58 -1.04
N THR A 207 -7.12 21.99 -0.98
CA THR A 207 -8.13 22.34 0.03
C THR A 207 -7.62 22.11 1.45
N ASN A 208 -6.95 20.98 1.71
CA ASN A 208 -6.35 20.71 3.02
C ASN A 208 -5.20 21.68 3.34
N ARG A 209 -4.30 21.95 2.37
CA ARG A 209 -3.23 22.97 2.52
C ARG A 209 -3.79 24.34 2.90
N GLU A 210 -4.86 24.78 2.23
CA GLU A 210 -5.54 26.05 2.49
C GLU A 210 -6.21 26.06 3.88
N TYR A 211 -6.89 24.97 4.25
CA TYR A 211 -7.51 24.80 5.57
C TYR A 211 -6.49 24.87 6.72
N TYR A 212 -5.43 24.06 6.67
CA TYR A 212 -4.39 24.05 7.72
C TYR A 212 -3.53 25.32 7.70
N GLY A 213 -3.31 25.93 6.52
CA GLY A 213 -2.67 27.24 6.39
C GLY A 213 -3.47 28.35 7.09
N LYS A 214 -4.80 28.28 7.03
CA LYS A 214 -5.69 29.16 7.80
C LYS A 214 -5.58 28.90 9.31
N GLN A 215 -5.64 27.64 9.76
CA GLN A 215 -5.48 27.30 11.19
C GLN A 215 -4.15 27.82 11.76
N MET A 216 -3.06 27.69 10.98
CA MET A 216 -1.74 28.20 11.32
C MET A 216 -1.72 29.74 11.43
N ALA A 217 -2.32 30.44 10.47
CA ALA A 217 -2.37 31.91 10.44
C ALA A 217 -3.26 32.50 11.55
N GLU A 218 -4.32 31.80 11.95
CA GLU A 218 -5.22 32.18 13.04
C GLU A 218 -4.68 31.81 14.43
N GLY A 219 -3.57 31.05 14.51
CA GLY A 219 -2.98 30.60 15.78
C GLY A 219 -3.88 29.64 16.54
N ALA A 220 -4.68 28.83 15.83
CA ALA A 220 -5.66 27.92 16.45
C ALA A 220 -4.98 26.91 17.39
N PRO A 221 -5.58 26.57 18.54
CA PRO A 221 -5.04 25.56 19.44
C PRO A 221 -5.05 24.18 18.76
N LEU A 222 -3.93 23.44 18.86
CA LEU A 222 -3.86 22.07 18.34
C LEU A 222 -4.80 21.14 19.13
N PRO A 223 -5.60 20.30 18.46
CA PRO A 223 -6.36 19.24 19.12
C PRO A 223 -5.44 18.32 19.92
N ARG A 224 -5.85 17.95 21.14
CA ARG A 224 -5.11 17.02 21.99
C ARG A 224 -5.86 15.71 22.10
N TYR A 225 -5.10 14.63 22.07
CA TYR A 225 -5.61 13.31 22.39
C TYR A 225 -5.67 13.15 23.91
N GLU A 226 -6.84 12.78 24.43
CA GLU A 226 -7.07 12.36 25.80
C GLU A 226 -7.51 10.89 25.76
N GLU A 227 -7.10 10.06 26.73
CA GLU A 227 -7.45 8.62 26.76
C GLU A 227 -8.97 8.37 26.82
N SER A 228 -9.74 9.34 27.34
CA SER A 228 -11.20 9.39 27.28
C SER A 228 -11.76 9.28 25.85
N ASN A 229 -11.00 9.72 24.84
CA ASN A 229 -11.38 9.61 23.42
C ASN A 229 -11.33 8.16 22.89
N VAL A 230 -10.69 7.22 23.58
CA VAL A 230 -10.71 5.78 23.22
C VAL A 230 -12.14 5.24 23.26
N ALA A 231 -12.96 5.69 24.21
CA ALA A 231 -14.34 5.24 24.35
C ALA A 231 -15.23 5.62 23.14
N LEU A 232 -14.86 6.61 22.34
CA LEU A 232 -15.52 6.95 21.07
C LEU A 232 -15.04 6.08 19.90
N LEU A 233 -13.79 5.62 19.94
CA LEU A 233 -13.24 4.70 18.94
C LEU A 233 -13.77 3.27 19.10
N GLU A 234 -14.01 2.79 20.32
CA GLU A 234 -14.67 1.49 20.52
C GLU A 234 -16.15 1.53 20.11
N ASN A 235 -16.86 2.61 20.42
CA ASN A 235 -18.28 2.77 20.08
C ASN A 235 -18.56 3.06 18.58
N THR A 236 -17.53 3.36 17.78
CA THR A 236 -17.65 3.46 16.31
C THR A 236 -17.37 2.14 15.59
N VAL A 237 -17.01 1.07 16.32
CA VAL A 237 -16.86 -0.31 15.81
C VAL A 237 -17.86 -1.26 16.48
N ALA A 238 -19.10 -0.79 16.66
CA ALA A 238 -20.22 -1.59 17.14
C ALA A 238 -20.79 -2.54 16.06
N ASP A 239 -19.91 -3.33 15.38
CA ASP A 239 -20.31 -4.60 14.73
C ASP A 239 -19.11 -5.52 14.32
N SER A 240 -17.99 -5.50 15.06
CA SER A 240 -17.00 -6.59 14.96
C SER A 240 -16.47 -7.04 16.32
N SER A 241 -17.09 -8.09 16.87
CA SER A 241 -16.63 -8.75 18.08
C SER A 241 -15.29 -9.45 17.87
N LEU A 242 -14.22 -8.89 18.43
CA LEU A 242 -12.95 -9.59 18.64
C LEU A 242 -12.85 -10.10 20.10
N PRO A 243 -12.14 -11.21 20.35
CA PRO A 243 -12.38 -12.00 21.56
C PRO A 243 -11.77 -11.40 22.84
N ILE A 244 -12.54 -11.43 23.93
CA ILE A 244 -12.08 -11.04 25.26
C ILE A 244 -11.16 -12.14 25.82
N VAL A 245 -9.84 -11.98 25.64
CA VAL A 245 -8.81 -12.81 26.31
C VAL A 245 -7.62 -11.96 26.78
N LEU A 246 -7.90 -10.81 27.41
CA LEU A 246 -6.92 -10.02 28.20
C LEU A 246 -7.60 -9.31 29.40
N ARG A 247 -8.51 -10.02 30.08
CA ARG A 247 -8.91 -9.76 31.47
C ARG A 247 -8.84 -11.09 32.20
N ASN A 248 -8.52 -11.05 33.50
CA ASN A 248 -8.26 -12.21 34.39
C ASN A 248 -6.82 -12.76 34.34
N LEU A 249 -5.83 -11.88 34.48
CA LEU A 249 -4.50 -12.22 35.02
C LEU A 249 -3.99 -11.09 35.93
N ASP A 250 -4.84 -10.67 36.87
CA ASP A 250 -4.51 -9.90 38.07
C ASP A 250 -5.66 -10.18 39.07
N GLU A 251 -5.31 -10.54 40.31
CA GLU A 251 -6.18 -11.07 41.41
C GLU A 251 -6.38 -12.61 41.46
N GLU A 252 -5.33 -13.32 41.87
CA GLU A 252 -5.41 -14.38 42.90
C GLU A 252 -3.99 -14.71 43.41
N SER A 253 -3.67 -14.30 44.64
CA SER A 253 -2.36 -14.49 45.26
C SER A 253 -2.49 -15.02 46.68
N GLU A 254 -2.55 -16.34 46.83
CA GLU A 254 -2.33 -17.04 48.11
C GLU A 254 -1.39 -18.25 47.93
N GLU A 255 -0.87 -18.75 49.05
CA GLU A 255 0.45 -19.39 49.18
C GLU A 255 0.59 -20.87 48.71
N PRO A 256 1.82 -21.37 48.48
CA PRO A 256 2.06 -22.67 47.86
C PRO A 256 1.86 -23.85 48.81
N GLN A 257 1.36 -24.98 48.28
CA GLN A 257 1.38 -26.28 48.95
C GLN A 257 2.32 -27.25 48.22
N ASP A 258 3.24 -27.84 48.99
CA ASP A 258 4.17 -28.87 48.53
C ASP A 258 3.44 -30.12 48.02
N LEU A 259 3.79 -30.56 46.80
CA LEU A 259 3.53 -31.93 46.35
C LEU A 259 4.80 -32.52 45.74
N GLN A 260 5.45 -33.38 46.52
CA GLN A 260 6.55 -34.23 46.10
C GLN A 260 6.05 -35.30 45.11
N ILE A 261 6.74 -35.49 43.98
CA ILE A 261 6.66 -36.72 43.17
C ILE A 261 8.08 -37.13 42.78
N GLU A 262 8.38 -38.41 42.96
CA GLU A 262 9.73 -38.98 42.91
C GLU A 262 10.26 -39.17 41.47
N GLU A 263 11.57 -38.99 41.32
CA GLU A 263 12.32 -39.34 40.12
C GLU A 263 12.74 -40.82 40.19
N SER A 264 12.37 -41.64 39.19
CA SER A 264 12.82 -43.03 39.10
C SER A 264 13.34 -43.35 37.69
N ILE A 265 14.66 -43.51 37.61
CA ILE A 265 15.39 -43.91 36.40
C ILE A 265 15.38 -45.44 36.31
N GLY A 266 14.96 -45.99 35.18
CA GLY A 266 15.05 -47.41 34.86
C GLY A 266 15.29 -47.63 33.38
N ALA A 267 16.51 -48.02 33.02
CA ALA A 267 16.90 -48.30 31.64
C ALA A 267 17.08 -49.80 31.43
N GLU A 268 16.42 -50.38 30.43
CA GLU A 268 16.81 -51.66 29.82
C GLU A 268 16.69 -51.59 28.30
N ALA A 269 17.55 -52.35 27.62
CA ALA A 269 17.75 -52.29 26.17
C ALA A 269 17.46 -53.65 25.51
N ASN A 270 17.09 -53.63 24.22
CA ASN A 270 17.51 -54.53 23.13
C ASN A 270 16.46 -54.60 22.01
N GLY A 271 16.88 -54.74 20.74
CA GLY A 271 15.94 -55.10 19.65
C GLY A 271 16.36 -54.70 18.21
N PHE A 272 17.21 -55.52 17.60
CA PHE A 272 17.61 -55.52 16.17
C PHE A 272 16.44 -55.28 15.17
N VAL A 273 16.57 -54.32 14.23
CA VAL A 273 17.05 -54.48 12.82
C VAL A 273 16.15 -55.35 11.91
N ASN A 274 15.49 -54.74 10.90
CA ASN A 274 15.74 -54.87 9.43
C ASN A 274 14.49 -54.49 8.58
N GLY A 275 14.70 -54.01 7.34
CA GLY A 275 13.69 -54.12 6.27
C GLY A 275 13.40 -52.88 5.41
N ASP A 276 14.26 -52.60 4.42
CA ASP A 276 13.97 -51.67 3.31
C ASP A 276 12.76 -52.10 2.46
N SER A 277 12.08 -51.13 1.83
CA SER A 277 11.96 -51.17 0.36
C SER A 277 11.71 -49.79 -0.26
N SER A 278 12.63 -49.39 -1.12
CA SER A 278 12.56 -48.22 -1.98
C SER A 278 11.70 -48.49 -3.22
N LEU A 279 11.20 -47.42 -3.86
CA LEU A 279 11.16 -47.36 -5.32
C LEU A 279 11.54 -45.96 -5.82
N LEU A 280 12.73 -45.88 -6.43
CA LEU A 280 13.15 -44.79 -7.32
C LEU A 280 12.75 -45.10 -8.77
N ASN A 281 12.41 -44.07 -9.54
CA ASN A 281 13.20 -43.66 -10.73
C ASN A 281 12.66 -42.31 -11.26
N ARG A 282 13.48 -41.27 -11.44
CA ARG A 282 14.52 -41.06 -12.48
C ARG A 282 13.84 -40.77 -13.83
N THR A 283 14.05 -39.59 -14.43
CA THR A 283 15.22 -39.34 -15.29
C THR A 283 15.75 -37.91 -15.20
N LYS A 284 17.08 -37.77 -15.30
CA LYS A 284 17.83 -36.51 -15.32
C LYS A 284 18.83 -36.58 -16.48
N LEU A 285 18.66 -35.71 -17.47
CA LEU A 285 19.49 -35.39 -18.65
C LEU A 285 18.77 -34.17 -19.27
N GLU A 286 19.40 -33.11 -19.74
CA GLU A 286 20.79 -32.90 -20.15
C GLU A 286 21.34 -31.60 -19.53
N ASN A 287 22.62 -31.57 -19.16
CA ASN A 287 23.31 -30.30 -18.86
C ASN A 287 24.84 -30.46 -19.00
N GLU A 288 25.31 -30.72 -20.21
CA GLU A 288 26.74 -30.68 -20.55
C GLU A 288 26.94 -30.67 -22.08
N LYS A 289 27.22 -29.47 -22.64
CA LYS A 289 28.01 -29.17 -23.85
C LYS A 289 27.63 -27.80 -24.42
N LEU A 290 28.45 -26.78 -24.14
CA LEU A 290 28.79 -25.65 -25.03
C LEU A 290 29.69 -24.68 -24.28
N ASN A 291 30.99 -25.00 -24.23
CA ASN A 291 32.04 -24.06 -23.87
C ASN A 291 33.41 -24.61 -24.32
N GLN A 292 33.69 -24.52 -25.62
CA GLN A 292 35.01 -24.39 -26.28
C GLN A 292 34.82 -24.48 -27.80
N GLU A 293 35.85 -24.02 -28.54
CA GLU A 293 35.83 -23.67 -29.99
C GLU A 293 35.07 -22.36 -30.28
N GLU A 294 35.68 -21.30 -30.82
CA GLU A 294 37.08 -21.10 -31.19
C GLU A 294 37.52 -19.63 -31.01
N SER A 295 38.82 -19.43 -30.80
CA SER A 295 39.48 -18.12 -30.83
C SER A 295 40.50 -18.09 -31.97
N SER A 296 40.22 -17.27 -32.97
CA SER A 296 41.15 -16.81 -34.00
C SER A 296 40.80 -15.35 -34.27
N ARG A 297 41.68 -14.38 -33.96
CA ARG A 297 42.71 -13.84 -34.90
C ARG A 297 42.07 -13.25 -36.17
N GLU A 298 42.38 -12.02 -36.60
CA GLU A 298 43.54 -11.16 -36.31
C GLU A 298 43.18 -9.67 -36.49
N THR A 299 44.03 -8.79 -35.95
CA THR A 299 44.01 -7.33 -36.20
C THR A 299 44.86 -7.00 -37.43
N GLU A 300 44.42 -6.10 -38.30
CA GLU A 300 45.35 -5.32 -39.14
C GLU A 300 44.81 -3.92 -39.47
N ASP A 301 45.67 -2.91 -39.29
CA ASP A 301 45.44 -1.51 -39.63
C ASP A 301 45.59 -1.26 -41.13
N THR A 302 44.88 -0.28 -41.69
CA THR A 302 45.51 0.58 -42.72
C THR A 302 44.93 2.00 -42.72
N LYS A 303 45.80 2.99 -42.46
CA LYS A 303 45.60 4.40 -42.83
C LYS A 303 45.69 4.54 -44.35
N GLU A 304 44.95 5.48 -44.94
CA GLU A 304 45.58 6.71 -45.46
C GLU A 304 44.58 7.82 -45.85
N SER A 305 45.13 9.02 -45.99
CA SER A 305 44.47 10.31 -46.20
C SER A 305 44.74 10.85 -47.61
N SER A 306 43.89 11.76 -48.12
CA SER A 306 44.31 13.14 -48.48
C SER A 306 43.26 13.97 -49.24
N SER A 307 43.29 15.30 -49.03
CA SER A 307 43.08 16.40 -50.01
C SER A 307 41.72 16.54 -50.75
N ASP A 308 41.17 17.74 -51.01
CA ASP A 308 41.59 19.11 -50.66
C ASP A 308 40.40 20.12 -50.70
N SER A 309 40.69 21.34 -50.21
CA SER A 309 40.12 22.69 -50.46
C SER A 309 39.27 22.97 -51.73
N THR A 310 38.55 24.09 -51.87
CA THR A 310 38.50 25.40 -51.17
C THR A 310 37.09 25.68 -50.57
N ASP A 311 36.62 26.86 -50.12
CA ASP A 311 37.08 28.28 -50.19
C ASP A 311 36.48 29.15 -49.04
N GLU A 312 36.82 30.45 -49.00
CA GLU A 312 36.20 31.48 -48.15
C GLU A 312 34.98 32.15 -48.84
N VAL A 313 34.13 32.94 -48.17
CA VAL A 313 34.32 34.40 -47.92
C VAL A 313 33.22 34.93 -46.95
N LYS A 314 33.56 35.98 -46.21
CA LYS A 314 32.66 36.74 -45.32
C LYS A 314 31.68 37.65 -46.07
N GLU A 315 30.44 37.76 -45.59
CA GLU A 315 29.85 39.02 -45.11
C GLU A 315 28.74 38.75 -44.07
#